data_AF-A0A2U0HRN8-F1
#
_entry.id   AF-A0A2U0HRN8-F1
#
_cell.length_a   1.000
_cell.length_b   1.000
_cell.length_c   1.000
_cell.angle_alpha   90.00
_cell.angle_beta   90.00
_cell.angle_gamma   90.00
#
_symmetry.space_group_name_H-M   'P 1'
#
loop_
_entity.id
_entity.type
_entity.pdbx_description
1 polymer ?
#
loop_
_entity_poly.entity_id
_entity_poly.type
_entity_poly.pdbx_seq_one_letter_code
_entity_poly.pdbx_strand_id
1 'polypeptide(L)'
;MKKIIFIFSIAIISTNYIIAQEVTVNDNITIKIKKVKKAPTLFHTQQNVKVKGDGLKKIMIKSKIKSENKKDVDVNPFSLLDTVNKVRYQLVEFVGYKSFSIGVPTYQGKELLKTKLLNKRGRPYQSVPDFDPKIKDTFEDYQFEGYKNITCQINFGTDKNPIISGIYYAPITMNSFIADAFFAIQKLDKEPVFELYYGNEKVGDIDIDLD
;
A
#
# COMPACT_ATOMS: atom_id res chain seq x y z
N MET A 1 -52.07 -21.04 -27.24
CA MET A 1 -51.46 -19.71 -27.53
C MET A 1 -50.79 -19.18 -26.27
N LYS A 2 -49.50 -18.85 -26.40
CA LYS A 2 -48.72 -17.83 -25.65
C LYS A 2 -48.78 -17.87 -24.12
N LYS A 3 -47.64 -18.22 -23.49
CA LYS A 3 -47.00 -17.55 -22.32
C LYS A 3 -46.16 -18.51 -21.44
N ILE A 4 -45.40 -19.43 -22.02
CA ILE A 4 -44.34 -20.16 -21.27
C ILE A 4 -43.06 -20.21 -22.12
N ILE A 5 -42.61 -19.06 -22.62
CA ILE A 5 -41.30 -18.89 -23.24
C ILE A 5 -40.84 -17.46 -22.95
N PHE A 6 -40.43 -17.16 -21.71
CA PHE A 6 -39.59 -15.99 -21.42
C PHE A 6 -38.92 -16.07 -20.03
N ILE A 7 -38.45 -17.26 -19.64
CA ILE A 7 -37.60 -17.41 -18.45
C ILE A 7 -36.38 -18.22 -18.88
N PHE A 8 -35.56 -17.70 -19.80
CA PHE A 8 -34.27 -18.34 -20.13
C PHE A 8 -33.23 -17.42 -20.80
N SER A 9 -33.34 -16.08 -20.72
CA SER A 9 -32.50 -15.23 -21.60
C SER A 9 -31.90 -13.97 -20.99
N ILE A 10 -31.92 -13.77 -19.67
CA ILE A 10 -31.14 -12.71 -19.02
C ILE A 10 -30.53 -13.24 -17.71
N ALA A 11 -29.72 -14.29 -17.84
CA ALA A 11 -28.60 -14.50 -16.95
C ALA A 11 -27.38 -13.91 -17.68
N ILE A 12 -27.36 -12.59 -17.88
CA ILE A 12 -26.15 -11.89 -18.29
C ILE A 12 -25.26 -11.87 -17.06
N ILE A 13 -24.50 -12.97 -16.97
CA ILE A 13 -23.15 -13.07 -16.45
C ILE A 13 -22.55 -11.69 -16.19
N SER A 14 -22.73 -11.15 -14.98
CA SER A 14 -21.90 -10.08 -14.44
C SER A 14 -20.59 -10.73 -14.00
N THR A 15 -19.81 -11.24 -14.95
CA THR A 15 -18.40 -11.52 -14.70
C THR A 15 -17.75 -10.17 -14.47
N ASN A 16 -17.51 -9.84 -13.21
CA ASN A 16 -16.49 -8.87 -12.84
C ASN A 16 -15.18 -9.41 -13.42
N TYR A 17 -14.84 -9.03 -14.64
CA TYR A 17 -13.54 -9.25 -15.22
C TYR A 17 -12.57 -8.40 -14.41
N ILE A 18 -12.06 -8.95 -13.31
CA ILE A 18 -10.82 -8.47 -12.73
C ILE A 18 -9.77 -8.82 -13.77
N ILE A 19 -9.45 -7.87 -14.64
CA ILE A 19 -8.24 -7.93 -15.45
C ILE A 19 -7.12 -7.97 -14.42
N ALA A 20 -6.53 -9.14 -14.21
CA ALA A 20 -5.36 -9.28 -13.37
C ALA A 20 -4.21 -8.57 -14.10
N GLN A 21 -4.10 -7.26 -13.90
CA GLN A 21 -3.14 -6.40 -14.56
C GLN A 21 -1.74 -6.76 -14.05
N GLU A 22 -0.89 -7.16 -15.00
CA GLU A 22 0.51 -7.48 -14.79
C GLU A 22 1.31 -6.46 -15.59
N VAL A 23 2.15 -5.70 -14.91
CA VAL A 23 3.00 -4.68 -15.51
C VAL A 23 4.44 -4.99 -15.14
N THR A 24 5.33 -4.92 -16.12
CA THR A 24 6.77 -4.93 -15.90
C THR A 24 7.25 -3.50 -15.83
N VAL A 25 7.83 -3.13 -14.69
CA VAL A 25 8.36 -1.80 -14.41
C VAL A 25 9.88 -1.85 -14.44
N ASN A 26 10.50 -0.83 -15.04
CA ASN A 26 11.95 -0.69 -15.18
C ASN A 26 12.63 -1.94 -15.78
N ASP A 27 11.94 -2.64 -16.68
CA ASP A 27 12.38 -3.88 -17.34
C ASP A 27 12.87 -5.00 -16.40
N ASN A 28 12.46 -4.97 -15.12
CA ASN A 28 13.02 -5.86 -14.12
C ASN A 28 12.06 -6.30 -13.01
N ILE A 29 11.04 -5.50 -12.71
CA ILE A 29 10.10 -5.82 -11.62
C ILE A 29 8.73 -6.05 -12.22
N THR A 30 8.23 -7.27 -12.09
CA THR A 30 6.88 -7.62 -12.52
C THR A 30 5.93 -7.48 -11.34
N ILE A 31 4.92 -6.62 -11.47
CA ILE A 31 3.92 -6.35 -10.44
C ILE A 31 2.56 -6.78 -10.99
N LYS A 32 1.88 -7.67 -10.26
CA LYS A 32 0.55 -8.16 -10.61
C LYS A 32 -0.44 -7.90 -9.48
N ILE A 33 -1.42 -7.05 -9.72
CA ILE A 33 -2.50 -6.82 -8.76
C ILE A 33 -3.35 -8.10 -8.65
N LYS A 34 -3.60 -8.52 -7.41
CA LYS A 34 -4.36 -9.74 -7.08
C LYS A 34 -5.69 -9.44 -6.45
N LYS A 35 -5.75 -8.42 -5.59
CA LYS A 35 -6.96 -8.06 -4.85
C LYS A 35 -6.85 -6.63 -4.36
N VAL A 36 -7.97 -5.92 -4.39
CA VAL A 36 -8.16 -4.63 -3.72
C VAL A 36 -9.28 -4.81 -2.70
N LYS A 37 -9.15 -4.22 -1.51
CA LYS A 37 -10.24 -4.19 -0.52
C LYS A 37 -10.09 -3.03 0.46
N LYS A 38 -11.21 -2.62 1.05
CA LYS A 38 -11.23 -1.80 2.27
C LYS A 38 -10.67 -2.64 3.43
N ALA A 39 -9.67 -2.10 4.12
CA ALA A 39 -9.03 -2.72 5.26
C ALA A 39 -9.57 -2.12 6.57
N PRO A 40 -9.65 -2.90 7.66
CA PRO A 40 -10.01 -2.36 8.97
C PRO A 40 -9.02 -1.26 9.36
N THR A 41 -9.50 -0.18 9.97
CA THR A 41 -8.63 0.90 10.45
C THR A 41 -7.94 0.56 11.78
N LEU A 42 -8.43 -0.45 12.50
CA LEU A 42 -7.86 -0.99 13.74
C LEU A 42 -6.77 -2.05 13.47
N PHE A 43 -6.02 -2.40 14.52
CA PHE A 43 -5.11 -3.55 14.48
C PHE A 43 -5.85 -4.82 14.05
N HIS A 44 -5.19 -5.63 13.23
CA HIS A 44 -5.68 -6.94 12.80
C HIS A 44 -4.48 -7.88 12.72
N THR A 45 -4.72 -9.19 12.65
CA THR A 45 -3.66 -10.22 12.59
C THR A 45 -2.64 -10.05 11.45
N GLN A 46 -2.92 -9.19 10.48
CA GLN A 46 -2.10 -8.93 9.29
C GLN A 46 -1.66 -7.46 9.19
N GLN A 47 -1.99 -6.60 10.17
CA GLN A 47 -1.66 -5.17 10.11
C GLN A 47 -1.40 -4.60 11.52
N ASN A 48 -0.30 -3.89 11.64
CA ASN A 48 0.24 -3.30 12.85
C ASN A 48 0.03 -1.78 12.90
N VAL A 49 -0.51 -1.14 11.86
CA VAL A 49 -0.79 0.29 11.88
C VAL A 49 -2.29 0.56 12.02
N LYS A 50 -2.66 1.14 13.16
CA LYS A 50 -4.00 1.69 13.39
C LYS A 50 -4.07 3.11 12.79
N VAL A 51 -5.08 3.35 11.95
CA VAL A 51 -5.39 4.67 11.40
C VAL A 51 -6.55 5.26 12.19
N LYS A 52 -6.41 6.49 12.68
CA LYS A 52 -7.44 7.22 13.45
C LYS A 52 -7.68 8.59 12.81
N GLY A 53 -8.95 8.96 12.64
CA GLY A 53 -9.36 10.27 12.13
C GLY A 53 -10.72 10.17 11.44
N ASP A 54 -11.54 11.22 11.56
CA ASP A 54 -12.83 11.27 10.91
C ASP A 54 -12.66 11.27 9.38
N GLY A 55 -13.42 10.41 8.71
CA GLY A 55 -13.33 10.26 7.25
C GLY A 55 -12.06 9.57 6.74
N LEU A 56 -11.19 9.04 7.61
CA LEU A 56 -10.06 8.21 7.17
C LEU A 56 -10.50 6.77 6.92
N LYS A 57 -10.18 6.28 5.72
CA LYS A 57 -10.36 4.87 5.34
C LYS A 57 -8.98 4.28 5.05
N LYS A 58 -8.84 2.96 5.19
CA LYS A 58 -7.61 2.24 4.83
C LYS A 58 -7.91 1.32 3.65
N ILE A 59 -7.13 1.43 2.59
CA ILE A 59 -7.18 0.54 1.42
C ILE A 59 -6.03 -0.45 1.53
N MET A 60 -6.31 -1.72 1.24
CA MET A 60 -5.29 -2.73 1.02
C MET A 60 -5.29 -3.14 -0.45
N ILE A 61 -4.11 -3.10 -1.06
CA ILE A 61 -3.85 -3.61 -2.40
C ILE A 61 -2.88 -4.78 -2.28
N LYS A 62 -3.37 -5.98 -2.59
CA LYS A 62 -2.59 -7.21 -2.63
C LYS A 62 -2.00 -7.37 -4.01
N SER A 63 -0.68 -7.50 -4.09
CA SER A 63 0.07 -7.70 -5.33
C SER A 63 1.00 -8.90 -5.24
N LYS A 64 1.27 -9.53 -6.38
CA LYS A 64 2.41 -10.44 -6.55
C LYS A 64 3.53 -9.65 -7.19
N ILE A 65 4.69 -9.60 -6.56
CA ILE A 65 5.87 -8.88 -7.04
C ILE A 65 6.95 -9.91 -7.35
N LYS A 66 7.60 -9.77 -8.50
CA LYS A 66 8.75 -10.58 -8.91
C LYS A 66 9.89 -9.69 -9.38
N SER A 67 11.12 -10.06 -9.02
CA SER A 67 12.36 -9.46 -9.53
C SER A 67 12.99 -10.43 -10.52
N GLU A 68 13.05 -10.06 -11.79
CA GLU A 68 13.50 -10.94 -12.87
C GLU A 68 15.02 -11.18 -12.81
N ASN A 69 15.81 -10.21 -12.32
CA ASN A 69 17.26 -10.34 -12.16
C ASN A 69 17.75 -10.67 -10.73
N LYS A 70 16.85 -11.06 -9.83
CA LYS A 70 17.16 -11.34 -8.41
C LYS A 70 17.75 -10.15 -7.63
N LYS A 71 17.60 -8.91 -8.11
CA LYS A 71 17.92 -7.73 -7.30
C LYS A 71 16.88 -7.54 -6.21
N ASP A 72 17.32 -6.92 -5.12
CA ASP A 72 16.45 -6.47 -4.04
C ASP A 72 15.37 -5.53 -4.60
N VAL A 73 14.15 -5.70 -4.08
CA VAL A 73 12.99 -4.90 -4.49
C VAL A 73 12.75 -3.80 -3.46
N ASP A 74 12.86 -2.56 -3.91
CA ASP A 74 12.45 -1.40 -3.11
C ASP A 74 10.92 -1.24 -3.19
N VAL A 75 10.24 -1.10 -2.07
CA VAL A 75 8.77 -0.98 -2.04
C VAL A 75 8.30 0.45 -1.80
N ASN A 76 9.19 1.38 -1.44
CA ASN A 76 8.84 2.78 -1.22
C ASN A 76 8.39 3.55 -2.48
N PRO A 77 8.76 3.16 -3.72
CA PRO A 77 8.24 3.80 -4.93
C PRO A 77 6.73 3.61 -5.12
N PHE A 78 6.09 2.67 -4.42
CA PHE A 78 4.64 2.49 -4.53
C PHE A 78 3.88 3.74 -4.08
N SER A 79 2.93 4.17 -4.91
CA SER A 79 2.11 5.35 -4.68
C SER A 79 0.68 5.08 -5.12
N LEU A 80 -0.29 5.48 -4.31
CA LEU A 80 -1.70 5.49 -4.73
C LEU A 80 -2.07 6.93 -5.09
N LEU A 81 -2.46 7.17 -6.34
CA LEU A 81 -2.87 8.48 -6.81
C LEU A 81 -4.39 8.56 -6.83
N ASP A 82 -4.94 9.61 -6.23
CA ASP A 82 -6.28 10.10 -6.51
C ASP A 82 -6.17 11.14 -7.63
N THR A 83 -6.55 10.71 -8.83
CA THR A 83 -6.38 11.50 -10.06
C THR A 83 -7.37 12.67 -10.15
N VAL A 84 -8.47 12.63 -9.40
CA VAL A 84 -9.52 13.65 -9.39
C VAL A 84 -9.18 14.75 -8.39
N ASN A 85 -8.82 14.38 -7.16
CA ASN A 85 -8.45 15.35 -6.13
C ASN A 85 -6.97 15.78 -6.19
N LYS A 86 -6.18 15.18 -7.09
CA LYS A 86 -4.74 15.46 -7.26
C LYS A 86 -3.95 15.24 -5.98
N VAL A 87 -4.13 14.06 -5.40
CA VAL A 87 -3.44 13.64 -4.18
C VAL A 87 -2.65 12.36 -4.44
N ARG A 88 -1.44 12.29 -3.88
CA ARG A 88 -0.59 11.10 -3.90
C ARG A 88 -0.37 10.59 -2.48
N TYR A 89 -0.83 9.38 -2.21
CA TYR A 89 -0.70 8.74 -0.90
C TYR A 89 0.57 7.86 -0.85
N GLN A 90 1.41 8.09 0.17
CA GLN A 90 2.51 7.20 0.52
C GLN A 90 1.97 5.92 1.19
N LEU A 91 2.70 4.81 1.04
CA LEU A 91 2.48 3.62 1.85
C LEU A 91 2.45 3.96 3.34
N VAL A 92 1.46 3.42 4.04
CA VAL A 92 1.33 3.48 5.49
C VAL A 92 1.87 2.23 6.14
N GLU A 93 1.60 1.09 5.52
CA GLU A 93 2.06 -0.20 5.98
C GLU A 93 2.33 -1.12 4.78
N PHE A 94 3.33 -1.98 4.91
CA PHE A 94 3.69 -2.97 3.91
C PHE A 94 3.94 -4.32 4.56
N VAL A 95 3.22 -5.36 4.11
CA VAL A 95 3.37 -6.72 4.65
C VAL A 95 3.68 -7.69 3.53
N GLY A 96 4.85 -8.34 3.62
CA GLY A 96 5.34 -9.32 2.66
C GLY A 96 5.11 -10.77 3.11
N TYR A 97 4.90 -11.64 2.12
CA TYR A 97 4.72 -13.08 2.32
C TYR A 97 5.48 -13.80 1.21
N LYS A 98 6.16 -14.90 1.54
CA LYS A 98 6.68 -15.82 0.52
C LYS A 98 5.51 -16.24 -0.37
N SER A 99 5.74 -16.30 -1.68
CA SER A 99 4.68 -16.57 -2.67
C SER A 99 3.91 -17.88 -2.46
N PHE A 100 4.44 -18.80 -1.65
CA PHE A 100 3.87 -20.11 -1.37
C PHE A 100 3.29 -20.25 0.06
N SER A 101 3.43 -19.25 0.93
CA SER A 101 2.87 -19.30 2.29
C SER A 101 1.55 -18.54 2.35
N ILE A 102 0.45 -19.28 2.46
CA ILE A 102 -0.90 -18.74 2.67
C ILE A 102 -1.09 -18.51 4.17
N GLY A 103 -1.34 -17.25 4.57
CA GLY A 103 -1.89 -16.93 5.89
C GLY A 103 -0.91 -16.65 7.04
N VAL A 104 0.40 -16.81 6.85
CA VAL A 104 1.42 -16.44 7.85
C VAL A 104 2.39 -15.42 7.24
N PRO A 105 2.50 -14.19 7.80
CA PRO A 105 3.53 -13.23 7.40
C PRO A 105 4.90 -13.86 7.61
N THR A 106 5.57 -14.23 6.52
CA THR A 106 6.93 -14.77 6.60
C THR A 106 7.98 -13.66 6.55
N TYR A 107 7.59 -12.44 6.18
CA TYR A 107 8.50 -11.31 6.03
C TYR A 107 7.75 -9.96 6.16
N GLN A 108 7.80 -9.35 7.33
CA GLN A 108 7.53 -7.91 7.42
C GLN A 108 8.79 -7.21 6.90
N GLY A 109 8.64 -6.32 5.91
CA GLY A 109 9.78 -5.54 5.42
C GLY A 109 10.48 -4.87 6.59
N LYS A 110 11.81 -4.71 6.55
CA LYS A 110 12.51 -3.99 7.62
C LYS A 110 12.07 -2.53 7.57
N GLU A 111 11.21 -2.14 8.51
CA GLU A 111 10.80 -0.75 8.71
C GLU A 111 12.00 0.09 9.17
N LEU A 112 12.02 1.34 8.74
CA LEU A 112 13.01 2.35 9.09
C LEU A 112 12.31 3.67 9.40
N LEU A 113 12.83 4.41 10.38
CA LEU A 113 12.32 5.73 10.74
C LEU A 113 12.86 6.80 9.78
N LYS A 114 12.00 7.73 9.35
CA LYS A 114 12.45 8.93 8.61
C LYS A 114 13.31 9.88 9.46
N THR A 115 13.16 9.83 10.79
CA THR A 115 13.90 10.70 11.72
C THR A 115 14.48 9.91 12.89
N LYS A 116 15.64 10.35 13.39
CA LYS A 116 16.26 9.74 14.57
C LYS A 116 15.49 10.14 15.82
N LEU A 117 14.86 9.17 16.48
CA LEU A 117 14.10 9.39 17.73
C LEU A 117 14.97 9.07 18.95
N LEU A 118 15.14 10.07 19.83
CA LEU A 118 15.91 9.95 21.07
C LEU A 118 15.00 10.17 22.29
N ASN A 119 15.24 9.40 23.34
CA ASN A 119 14.58 9.61 24.63
C ASN A 119 15.21 10.78 25.40
N LYS A 120 14.62 11.14 26.56
CA LYS A 120 15.12 12.23 27.42
C LYS A 120 16.57 12.07 27.90
N ARG A 121 17.13 10.86 27.82
CA ARG A 121 18.54 10.54 28.17
C ARG A 121 19.46 10.54 26.94
N GLY A 122 18.98 11.00 25.78
CA GLY A 122 19.75 11.04 24.54
C GLY A 122 19.98 9.67 23.88
N ARG A 123 19.28 8.61 24.31
CA ARG A 123 19.41 7.26 23.76
C ARG A 123 18.28 6.94 22.78
N PRO A 124 18.51 6.13 21.73
CA PRO A 124 17.44 5.65 20.86
C PRO A 124 16.35 4.89 21.64
N TYR A 125 15.11 4.99 21.18
CA TYR A 125 14.02 4.13 21.68
C TYR A 125 14.23 2.69 21.19
N GLN A 126 13.97 1.70 22.04
CA GLN A 126 14.19 0.27 21.71
C GLN A 126 12.97 -0.39 21.06
N SER A 127 11.78 0.20 21.19
CA SER A 127 10.49 -0.38 20.77
C SER A 127 9.98 0.25 19.47
N VAL A 128 10.88 0.85 18.68
CA VAL A 128 10.57 1.52 17.42
C VAL A 128 11.54 1.01 16.34
N PRO A 129 11.19 1.13 15.05
CA PRO A 129 12.11 0.83 13.97
C PRO A 129 13.45 1.60 14.09
N ASP A 130 14.49 1.09 13.45
CA ASP A 130 15.80 1.77 13.44
C ASP A 130 15.77 3.01 12.53
N PHE A 131 16.62 4.00 12.84
CA PHE A 131 16.97 5.07 11.91
C PHE A 131 18.30 4.72 11.23
N ASP A 132 18.31 4.61 9.90
CA ASP A 132 19.53 4.37 9.12
C ASP A 132 19.66 5.40 7.98
N PRO A 133 20.52 6.41 8.10
CA PRO A 133 20.67 7.47 7.09
C PRO A 133 21.31 6.97 5.79
N LYS A 134 21.84 5.74 5.75
CA LYS A 134 22.42 5.15 4.53
C LYS A 134 21.36 4.59 3.59
N ILE A 135 20.17 4.30 4.11
CA ILE A 135 19.05 3.78 3.33
C ILE A 135 18.10 4.95 3.08
N LYS A 136 17.93 5.32 1.82
CA LYS A 136 17.08 6.45 1.43
C LYS A 136 15.62 6.03 1.30
N ASP A 137 14.69 6.90 1.68
CA ASP A 137 13.28 6.79 1.31
C ASP A 137 13.11 7.24 -0.15
N THR A 138 12.94 6.29 -1.06
CA THR A 138 12.81 6.56 -2.50
C THR A 138 11.42 7.03 -2.90
N PHE A 139 10.43 7.07 -2.00
CA PHE A 139 9.13 7.70 -2.30
C PHE A 139 9.30 9.15 -2.78
N GLU A 140 10.24 9.87 -2.16
CA GLU A 140 10.53 11.28 -2.44
C GLU A 140 11.24 11.48 -3.80
N ASP A 141 11.77 10.42 -4.42
CA ASP A 141 12.48 10.49 -5.71
C ASP A 141 11.53 10.54 -6.91
N TYR A 142 10.28 10.20 -6.69
CA TYR A 142 9.24 10.24 -7.70
C TYR A 142 8.28 11.35 -7.33
N GLN A 143 7.91 12.19 -8.29
CA GLN A 143 7.02 13.33 -8.07
C GLN A 143 6.02 13.39 -9.22
N PHE A 144 4.80 13.79 -8.90
CA PHE A 144 3.72 13.92 -9.87
C PHE A 144 3.30 15.38 -9.90
N GLU A 145 3.48 16.03 -11.05
CA GLU A 145 3.19 17.45 -11.21
C GLU A 145 1.72 17.76 -10.89
N GLY A 146 1.50 18.78 -10.05
CA GLY A 146 0.17 19.19 -9.61
C GLY A 146 -0.45 18.30 -8.54
N TYR A 147 0.22 17.25 -8.07
CA TYR A 147 -0.27 16.41 -6.97
C TYR A 147 0.29 16.85 -5.61
N LYS A 148 -0.57 16.81 -4.60
CA LYS A 148 -0.17 16.98 -3.20
C LYS A 148 0.19 15.62 -2.59
N ASN A 149 1.38 15.50 -2.03
CA ASN A 149 1.78 14.31 -1.28
C ASN A 149 1.06 14.28 0.08
N ILE A 150 0.44 13.14 0.40
CA ILE A 150 -0.06 12.79 1.73
C ILE A 150 0.80 11.66 2.27
N THR A 151 1.54 11.98 3.32
CA THR A 151 2.36 11.04 4.08
C THR A 151 1.76 10.85 5.47
N CYS A 152 1.95 9.67 6.04
CA CYS A 152 1.48 9.38 7.39
C CYS A 152 2.63 9.44 8.39
N GLN A 153 2.38 10.09 9.52
CA GLN A 153 3.22 9.99 10.69
C GLN A 153 2.66 8.91 11.62
N ILE A 154 3.54 8.08 12.16
CA ILE A 154 3.18 7.04 13.12
C ILE A 154 3.54 7.53 14.52
N ASN A 155 2.59 7.44 15.43
CA ASN A 155 2.83 7.62 16.86
C ASN A 155 3.19 6.26 17.48
N PHE A 156 4.46 6.06 17.79
CA PHE A 156 4.98 4.89 18.49
C PHE A 156 4.83 4.97 20.01
N GLY A 157 4.41 6.12 20.53
CA GLY A 157 4.20 6.38 21.94
C GLY A 157 2.74 6.24 22.34
N THR A 158 2.32 7.11 23.25
CA THR A 158 0.92 7.23 23.69
C THR A 158 0.34 8.54 23.21
N ASP A 159 -0.97 8.71 23.27
CA ASP A 159 -1.61 10.00 22.95
C ASP A 159 -1.13 11.13 23.90
N LYS A 160 -0.72 10.80 25.13
CA LYS A 160 -0.18 11.76 26.12
C LYS A 160 1.30 12.07 25.93
N ASN A 161 2.09 11.06 25.58
CA ASN A 161 3.53 11.17 25.34
C ASN A 161 3.82 10.63 23.94
N PRO A 162 3.56 11.42 22.90
CA PRO A 162 3.69 10.96 21.52
C PRO A 162 5.16 10.82 21.13
N ILE A 163 5.47 9.79 20.36
CA ILE A 163 6.78 9.54 19.76
C ILE A 163 6.51 9.41 18.26
N ILE A 164 6.72 10.49 17.52
CA ILE A 164 6.20 10.64 16.17
C ILE A 164 7.33 10.55 15.15
N SER A 165 7.19 9.68 14.16
CA SER A 165 8.02 9.69 12.95
C SER A 165 7.24 9.07 11.79
N GLY A 166 7.58 9.45 10.56
CA GLY A 166 7.23 8.65 9.40
C GLY A 166 8.05 7.36 9.36
N ILE A 167 7.57 6.37 8.62
CA ILE A 167 8.32 5.16 8.29
C ILE A 167 8.49 4.99 6.78
N TYR A 168 9.46 4.18 6.42
CA TYR A 168 9.69 3.63 5.09
C TYR A 168 10.35 2.25 5.26
N TYR A 169 10.64 1.55 4.17
CA TYR A 169 11.11 0.17 4.20
C TYR A 169 12.50 0.04 3.58
N ALA A 170 13.35 -0.82 4.16
CA ALA A 170 14.55 -1.26 3.47
C ALA A 170 14.19 -2.14 2.25
N PRO A 171 15.06 -2.20 1.22
CA PRO A 171 14.87 -3.12 0.09
C PRO A 171 14.69 -4.57 0.53
N ILE A 172 13.83 -5.29 -0.19
CA ILE A 172 13.44 -6.67 0.09
C ILE A 172 14.27 -7.63 -0.76
N THR A 173 15.03 -8.51 -0.11
CA THR A 173 15.92 -9.49 -0.76
C THR A 173 15.19 -10.74 -1.29
N MET A 174 13.95 -10.60 -1.75
CA MET A 174 13.12 -11.71 -2.24
C MET A 174 12.80 -11.56 -3.72
N ASN A 175 13.10 -12.60 -4.50
CA ASN A 175 12.87 -12.58 -5.95
C ASN A 175 11.39 -12.69 -6.35
N SER A 176 10.52 -13.17 -5.46
CA SER A 176 9.10 -13.39 -5.75
C SER A 176 8.28 -13.51 -4.47
N PHE A 177 7.35 -12.60 -4.26
CA PHE A 177 6.56 -12.53 -3.03
C PHE A 177 5.16 -11.95 -3.26
N ILE A 178 4.26 -12.24 -2.32
CA ILE A 178 2.98 -11.55 -2.21
C ILE A 178 3.18 -10.39 -1.24
N ALA A 179 2.57 -9.26 -1.56
CA ALA A 179 2.63 -8.04 -0.77
C ALA A 179 1.22 -7.52 -0.53
N ASP A 180 0.95 -7.12 0.71
CA ASP A 180 -0.18 -6.27 1.06
C ASP A 180 0.34 -4.86 1.29
N ALA A 181 0.04 -3.97 0.36
CA ALA A 181 0.32 -2.54 0.44
C ALA A 181 -0.89 -1.81 1.03
N PHE A 182 -0.70 -1.07 2.11
CA PHE A 182 -1.76 -0.33 2.78
C PHE A 182 -1.59 1.18 2.62
N PHE A 183 -2.69 1.84 2.26
CA PHE A 183 -2.76 3.30 2.12
C PHE A 183 -3.87 3.84 3.03
N ALA A 184 -3.58 4.90 3.79
CA ALA A 184 -4.60 5.66 4.48
C ALA A 184 -5.08 6.78 3.58
N ILE A 185 -6.36 6.75 3.23
CA ILE A 185 -7.00 7.74 2.39
C ILE A 185 -7.93 8.60 3.24
N GLN A 186 -7.99 9.88 2.91
CA GLN A 186 -8.94 10.82 3.51
C GLN A 186 -10.11 11.02 2.57
N LYS A 187 -11.33 11.08 3.10
CA LYS A 187 -12.48 11.52 2.32
C LYS A 187 -12.28 12.98 1.91
N LEU A 188 -12.40 13.24 0.61
CA LEU A 188 -12.29 14.57 0.00
C LEU A 188 -13.63 14.95 -0.64
N ASP A 189 -13.69 16.17 -1.17
CA ASP A 189 -14.93 16.75 -1.70
C ASP A 189 -15.42 16.03 -2.97
N LYS A 190 -14.50 15.50 -3.79
CA LYS A 190 -14.84 14.77 -5.01
C LYS A 190 -14.63 13.29 -4.83
N GLU A 191 -15.47 12.50 -5.50
CA GLU A 191 -15.31 11.05 -5.56
C GLU A 191 -13.95 10.69 -6.18
N PRO A 192 -13.11 9.93 -5.47
CA PRO A 192 -11.76 9.64 -5.93
C PRO A 192 -11.75 8.65 -7.09
N VAL A 193 -10.79 8.80 -7.99
CA VAL A 193 -10.44 7.77 -8.98
C VAL A 193 -8.99 7.38 -8.74
N PHE A 194 -8.79 6.13 -8.32
CA PHE A 194 -7.49 5.67 -7.86
C PHE A 194 -6.69 4.94 -8.93
N GLU A 195 -5.40 5.28 -8.98
CA GLU A 195 -4.40 4.59 -9.79
C GLU A 195 -3.21 4.20 -8.93
N LEU A 196 -2.76 2.95 -9.03
CA LEU A 196 -1.54 2.48 -8.37
C LEU A 196 -0.35 2.70 -9.30
N TYR A 197 0.71 3.27 -8.74
CA TYR A 197 1.98 3.51 -9.40
C TYR A 197 3.13 2.82 -8.65
N TYR A 198 4.18 2.48 -9.40
CA TYR A 198 5.49 2.14 -8.86
C TYR A 198 6.52 3.06 -9.51
N GLY A 199 7.07 3.98 -8.72
CA GLY A 199 7.81 5.11 -9.28
C GLY A 199 6.89 5.98 -10.13
N ASN A 200 7.26 6.20 -11.40
CA ASN A 200 6.44 6.95 -12.35
C ASN A 200 5.63 6.04 -13.30
N GLU A 201 5.74 4.71 -13.16
CA GLU A 201 5.05 3.76 -14.03
C GLU A 201 3.71 3.36 -13.42
N LYS A 202 2.65 3.44 -14.23
CA LYS A 202 1.30 3.03 -13.81
C LYS A 202 1.23 1.51 -13.74
N VAL A 203 0.91 0.99 -12.56
CA VAL A 203 0.68 -0.44 -12.32
C VAL A 203 -0.74 -0.83 -12.67
N GLY A 204 -1.73 0.01 -12.33
CA GLY A 204 -3.11 -0.24 -12.71
C GLY A 204 -4.15 0.65 -12.06
N ASP A 205 -5.37 0.58 -12.59
CA ASP A 205 -6.55 1.25 -12.03
C ASP A 205 -7.06 0.49 -10.81
N ILE A 206 -7.48 1.22 -9.79
CA ILE A 206 -7.92 0.67 -8.50
C ILE A 206 -9.40 0.97 -8.32
N ASP A 207 -10.21 -0.06 -8.60
CA ASP A 207 -11.65 -0.04 -8.34
C ASP A 207 -11.93 -0.52 -6.91
N ILE A 208 -12.58 0.34 -6.12
CA ILE A 208 -12.92 0.06 -4.74
C ILE A 208 -14.14 0.87 -4.30
N ASP A 209 -15.13 0.15 -3.77
CA ASP A 209 -16.21 0.78 -3.03
C ASP A 209 -15.70 1.22 -1.64
N LEU A 210 -15.79 2.53 -1.39
CA LEU A 210 -15.35 3.10 -0.14
C LEU A 210 -16.45 3.12 0.92
N ASP A 211 -17.73 2.99 0.57
CA ASP A 211 -18.84 3.20 1.50
C ASP A 211 -18.96 2.14 2.61
#